data_AF-A0A0F9Y707-F1
#
_entry.id   AF-A0A0F9Y707-F1
#
_cell.length_a   1.000
_cell.length_b   1.000
_cell.length_c   1.000
_cell.angle_alpha   90.00
_cell.angle_beta   90.00
_cell.angle_gamma   90.00
#
_symmetry.space_group_name_H-M   'P 1'
#
loop_
_entity.id
_entity.type
_entity.pdbx_description
1 polymer ?
#
loop_
_entity_poly.entity_id
_entity_poly.type
_entity_poly.pdbx_seq_one_letter_code
_entity_poly.pdbx_strand_id
1 'polypeptide(L)'
;MIIINKLITLFPILFYPFINIVFLFLLGFGLTFLILPKSLRSFWLWLSPWTTIITAIFYFVVMSLFGLSMKQTFGPYITICLVAGIYVLVKIKPTININKKEDFALIILVGLTLVLNLSPLIRRDKMLTSISMGNNDIIVYVATGDYLKDHSIRESFKTKVELTIGTLLQGGYRWGTPIINSFFLTLLNLQGYQYTYVSQVVLFSIFLPLLYILFKILFGRSNMAGLIIVGIFTGFNANLLYMLYHDFFGQILFWGIEILIFIFFYNYFDSPKIKINKFNIYDFILGILITILFFSYHEPAV
;
A
#
# COMPACT_ATOMS: atom_id res chain seq x y z
N MET A 1 26.85 24.45 12.50
CA MET A 1 25.74 24.05 13.39
C MET A 1 24.37 24.06 12.70
N ILE A 2 23.97 25.14 12.02
CA ILE A 2 22.64 25.26 11.35
C ILE A 2 22.41 24.21 10.24
N ILE A 3 23.42 23.92 9.42
CA ILE A 3 23.31 22.93 8.34
C ILE A 3 23.15 21.51 8.90
N ILE A 4 23.91 21.18 9.95
CA ILE A 4 23.86 19.87 10.62
C ILE A 4 22.47 19.64 11.23
N ASN A 5 21.90 20.63 11.92
CA ASN A 5 20.56 20.51 12.50
C ASN A 5 19.46 20.34 11.44
N LYS A 6 19.57 21.02 10.28
CA LYS A 6 18.63 20.82 9.16
C LYS A 6 18.71 19.41 8.57
N LEU A 7 19.93 18.88 8.42
CA LEU A 7 20.13 17.52 7.92
C LEU A 7 19.56 16.48 8.88
N ILE A 8 19.75 16.67 10.19
CA ILE A 8 19.20 15.79 11.24
C ILE A 8 17.67 15.76 11.20
N THR A 9 17.00 16.91 10.99
CA THR A 9 15.53 16.95 10.92
C THR A 9 14.96 16.41 9.60
N LEU A 10 15.66 16.63 8.49
CA LEU A 10 15.20 16.21 7.17
C LEU A 10 15.37 14.70 6.96
N PHE A 11 16.41 14.12 7.54
CA PHE A 11 16.76 12.73 7.32
C PHE A 11 15.62 11.76 7.66
N PRO A 12 14.97 11.79 8.84
CA PRO A 12 13.83 10.92 9.15
C PRO A 12 12.67 11.07 8.16
N ILE A 13 12.35 12.31 7.78
CA ILE A 13 11.22 12.62 6.89
C ILE A 13 11.38 11.97 5.52
N LEU A 14 12.62 11.85 5.02
CA LEU A 14 12.90 11.19 3.73
C LEU A 14 13.25 9.71 3.87
N PHE A 15 13.92 9.33 4.95
CA PHE A 15 14.41 7.98 5.20
C PHE A 15 13.28 6.98 5.39
N TYR A 16 12.32 7.25 6.29
CA TYR A 16 11.24 6.30 6.57
C TYR A 16 10.32 6.02 5.37
N PRO A 17 9.85 7.01 4.59
CA PRO A 17 9.09 6.71 3.38
C PRO A 17 9.90 5.91 2.34
N PHE A 18 11.19 6.24 2.16
CA PHE A 18 12.06 5.48 1.27
C PHE A 18 12.20 4.01 1.70
N ILE A 19 12.49 3.78 2.98
CA ILE A 19 12.63 2.44 3.55
C ILE A 19 11.31 1.68 3.51
N ASN A 20 10.17 2.32 3.76
CA ASN A 20 8.85 1.73 3.55
C ASN A 20 8.73 1.19 2.11
N ILE A 21 8.98 2.04 1.10
CA ILE A 21 8.91 1.62 -0.31
C ILE A 21 9.84 0.43 -0.58
N VAL A 22 11.09 0.48 -0.10
CA VAL A 22 12.04 -0.64 -0.25
C VAL A 22 11.50 -1.94 0.36
N PHE A 23 10.94 -1.89 1.57
CA PHE A 23 10.34 -3.07 2.21
C PHE A 23 9.12 -3.59 1.45
N LEU A 24 8.28 -2.69 0.92
CA LEU A 24 7.16 -3.07 0.07
C LEU A 24 7.61 -3.85 -1.16
N PHE A 25 8.66 -3.41 -1.85
CA PHE A 25 9.23 -4.15 -2.98
C PHE A 25 9.86 -5.48 -2.57
N LEU A 26 10.62 -5.48 -1.47
CA LEU A 26 11.36 -6.65 -1.00
C LEU A 26 10.42 -7.79 -0.59
N LEU A 27 9.41 -7.48 0.23
CA LEU A 27 8.47 -8.47 0.75
C LEU A 27 7.51 -8.97 -0.33
N GLY A 28 7.22 -8.14 -1.31
CA GLY A 28 6.28 -8.46 -2.38
C GLY A 28 6.91 -9.31 -3.47
N PHE A 29 8.23 -9.15 -3.70
CA PHE A 29 8.93 -9.73 -4.84
C PHE A 29 8.60 -11.21 -5.07
N GLY A 30 8.80 -12.04 -4.04
CA GLY A 30 8.59 -13.48 -4.13
C GLY A 30 7.13 -13.83 -4.40
N LEU A 31 6.23 -13.24 -3.62
CA LEU A 31 4.79 -13.50 -3.73
C LEU A 31 4.26 -13.07 -5.10
N THR A 32 4.67 -11.92 -5.61
CA THR A 32 4.28 -11.43 -6.93
C THR A 32 4.68 -12.43 -8.01
N PHE A 33 5.91 -12.93 -8.04
CA PHE A 33 6.30 -13.90 -9.07
C PHE A 33 5.55 -15.24 -8.99
N LEU A 34 5.12 -15.64 -7.79
CA LEU A 34 4.37 -16.87 -7.56
C LEU A 34 2.92 -16.75 -8.01
N ILE A 35 2.26 -15.62 -7.73
CA ILE A 35 0.83 -15.44 -8.02
C ILE A 35 0.56 -14.81 -9.38
N LEU A 36 1.48 -13.99 -9.90
CA LEU A 36 1.19 -13.14 -11.05
C LEU A 36 1.07 -13.96 -12.34
N PRO A 37 -0.06 -13.82 -13.07
CA PRO A 37 -0.26 -14.44 -14.37
C PRO A 37 0.83 -14.03 -15.36
N LYS A 38 1.16 -14.92 -16.29
CA LYS A 38 2.23 -14.69 -17.28
C LYS A 38 2.05 -13.38 -18.07
N SER A 39 0.83 -12.98 -18.39
CA SER A 39 0.54 -11.75 -19.13
C SER A 39 0.93 -10.47 -18.37
N LEU A 40 0.87 -10.51 -17.03
CA LEU A 40 1.18 -9.37 -16.18
C LEU A 40 2.62 -9.36 -15.67
N ARG A 41 3.40 -10.43 -15.91
CA ARG A 41 4.77 -10.55 -15.39
C ARG A 41 5.73 -9.46 -15.87
N SER A 42 5.45 -8.80 -17.00
CA SER A 42 6.22 -7.61 -17.42
C SER A 42 6.08 -6.43 -16.45
N PHE A 43 5.03 -6.39 -15.64
CA PHE A 43 4.73 -5.34 -14.67
C PHE A 43 5.07 -5.72 -13.24
N TRP A 44 5.78 -6.83 -13.02
CA TRP A 44 6.03 -7.41 -11.70
C TRP A 44 6.62 -6.39 -10.71
N LEU A 45 7.50 -5.50 -11.18
CA LEU A 45 8.18 -4.51 -10.34
C LEU A 45 7.14 -3.66 -9.61
N TRP A 46 6.28 -2.98 -10.36
CA TRP A 46 5.30 -2.05 -9.79
C TRP A 46 4.06 -2.71 -9.19
N LEU A 47 3.82 -3.99 -9.48
CA LEU A 47 2.81 -4.80 -8.80
C LEU A 47 3.31 -5.38 -7.46
N SER A 48 4.62 -5.42 -7.24
CA SER A 48 5.22 -5.97 -6.01
C SER A 48 4.81 -5.24 -4.73
N PRO A 49 4.93 -3.90 -4.64
CA PRO A 49 4.51 -3.17 -3.45
C PRO A 49 3.06 -3.45 -3.05
N TRP A 50 2.18 -3.52 -4.04
CA TRP A 50 0.76 -3.76 -3.84
C TRP A 50 0.46 -5.20 -3.46
N THR A 51 1.21 -6.15 -3.99
CA THR A 51 1.15 -7.54 -3.53
C THR A 51 1.42 -7.59 -2.03
N THR A 52 2.48 -6.93 -1.54
CA THR A 52 2.78 -6.84 -0.10
C THR A 52 1.61 -6.27 0.70
N ILE A 53 1.03 -5.15 0.23
CA ILE A 53 -0.08 -4.49 0.93
C ILE A 53 -1.28 -5.43 1.05
N ILE A 54 -1.69 -6.04 -0.06
CA ILE A 54 -2.86 -6.94 -0.11
C ILE A 54 -2.64 -8.17 0.77
N THR A 55 -1.48 -8.82 0.63
CA THR A 55 -1.19 -10.03 1.40
C THR A 55 -0.99 -9.73 2.88
N ALA A 56 -0.41 -8.58 3.23
CA ALA A 56 -0.28 -8.14 4.61
C ALA A 56 -1.66 -7.90 5.22
N ILE A 57 -2.52 -7.11 4.58
CA ILE A 57 -3.87 -6.85 5.07
C ILE A 57 -4.62 -8.18 5.25
N PHE A 58 -4.60 -9.05 4.24
CA PHE A 58 -5.31 -10.33 4.29
C PHE A 58 -4.82 -11.19 5.46
N TYR A 59 -3.51 -11.40 5.54
CA TYR A 59 -2.89 -12.21 6.58
C TYR A 59 -3.16 -11.64 7.98
N PHE A 60 -2.87 -10.35 8.20
CA PHE A 60 -2.98 -9.76 9.52
C PHE A 60 -4.42 -9.59 9.98
N VAL A 61 -5.38 -9.27 9.08
CA VAL A 61 -6.79 -9.26 9.45
C VAL A 61 -7.23 -10.66 9.91
N VAL A 62 -6.94 -11.70 9.12
CA VAL A 62 -7.32 -13.08 9.46
C VAL A 62 -6.72 -13.50 10.80
N MET A 63 -5.41 -13.30 11.00
CA MET A 63 -4.76 -13.66 12.26
C MET A 63 -5.28 -12.85 13.46
N SER A 64 -5.60 -11.57 13.24
CA SER A 64 -6.15 -10.69 14.27
C SER A 64 -7.58 -11.06 14.66
N LEU A 65 -8.37 -11.57 13.72
CA LEU A 65 -9.68 -12.19 13.99
C LEU A 65 -9.55 -13.54 14.73
N PHE A 66 -8.45 -14.26 14.57
CA PHE A 66 -8.15 -15.43 15.42
C PHE A 66 -7.75 -15.05 16.85
N GLY A 67 -7.38 -13.79 17.09
CA GLY A 67 -6.99 -13.29 18.42
C GLY A 67 -5.51 -12.97 18.57
N LEU A 68 -4.75 -12.92 17.47
CA LEU A 68 -3.31 -12.67 17.50
C LEU A 68 -2.99 -11.22 17.14
N SER A 69 -2.12 -10.56 17.90
CA SER A 69 -1.73 -9.17 17.63
C SER A 69 -0.71 -9.06 16.49
N MET A 70 -0.46 -7.83 16.01
CA MET A 70 0.55 -7.56 14.98
C MET A 70 1.94 -8.03 15.43
N LYS A 71 2.36 -7.71 16.66
CA LYS A 71 3.67 -8.14 17.18
C LYS A 71 3.87 -9.66 17.18
N GLN A 72 2.81 -10.42 17.47
CA GLN A 72 2.88 -11.88 17.50
C GLN A 72 3.01 -12.50 16.10
N THR A 73 2.46 -11.85 15.09
CA THR A 73 2.29 -12.45 13.75
C THR A 73 3.17 -11.82 12.68
N PHE A 74 3.79 -10.68 12.99
CA PHE A 74 4.70 -9.95 12.13
C PHE A 74 5.90 -10.80 11.68
N GLY A 75 6.61 -11.44 12.61
CA GLY A 75 7.78 -12.29 12.29
C GLY A 75 7.46 -13.44 11.34
N PRO A 76 6.40 -14.24 11.59
CA PRO A 76 5.94 -15.26 10.66
C PRO A 76 5.61 -14.71 9.26
N TYR A 77 4.93 -13.57 9.15
CA TYR A 77 4.61 -12.96 7.85
C TYR A 77 5.88 -12.60 7.05
N ILE A 78 6.82 -11.90 7.69
CA ILE A 78 8.11 -11.54 7.07
C ILE A 78 8.85 -12.80 6.62
N THR A 79 8.86 -13.85 7.43
CA THR A 79 9.50 -15.13 7.10
C THR A 79 8.88 -15.76 5.86
N ILE A 80 7.56 -15.79 5.74
CA ILE A 80 6.85 -16.32 4.56
C ILE A 80 7.27 -15.53 3.30
N CYS A 81 7.27 -14.20 3.37
CA CYS A 81 7.65 -13.35 2.24
C CYS A 81 9.10 -13.56 1.80
N LEU A 82 10.03 -13.66 2.76
CA LEU A 82 11.46 -13.90 2.47
C LEU A 82 11.69 -15.30 1.90
N VAL A 83 11.06 -16.34 2.45
CA VAL A 83 11.14 -17.71 1.93
C VAL A 83 10.59 -17.77 0.51
N ALA A 84 9.46 -17.10 0.23
CA ALA A 84 8.93 -16.99 -1.13
C ALA A 84 9.92 -16.29 -2.07
N GLY A 85 10.56 -15.21 -1.62
CA GLY A 85 11.59 -14.50 -2.39
C GLY A 85 12.80 -15.39 -2.71
N ILE A 86 13.36 -16.07 -1.71
CA ILE A 86 14.48 -17.00 -1.88
C ILE A 86 14.09 -18.15 -2.81
N TYR A 87 12.90 -18.74 -2.63
CA TYR A 87 12.40 -19.81 -3.49
C TYR A 87 12.31 -19.36 -4.96
N VAL A 88 11.77 -18.17 -5.22
CA VAL A 88 11.71 -17.61 -6.58
C VAL A 88 13.12 -17.43 -7.16
N LEU A 89 14.06 -16.87 -6.40
CA LEU A 89 15.43 -16.65 -6.86
C LEU A 89 16.18 -17.95 -7.17
N VAL A 90 16.02 -18.98 -6.32
CA VAL A 90 16.78 -20.23 -6.43
C VAL A 90 16.14 -21.20 -7.43
N LYS A 91 14.81 -21.35 -7.40
CA LYS A 91 14.08 -22.39 -8.17
C LYS A 91 13.46 -21.85 -9.45
N ILE A 92 12.82 -20.68 -9.41
CA ILE A 92 12.14 -20.14 -10.59
C ILE A 92 13.12 -19.39 -11.50
N LYS A 93 14.10 -18.68 -10.91
CA LYS A 93 15.10 -17.88 -11.62
C LYS A 93 14.45 -16.95 -12.66
N PRO A 94 13.58 -16.02 -12.22
CA PRO A 94 12.79 -15.23 -13.15
C PRO A 94 13.68 -14.43 -14.10
N THR A 95 13.31 -14.43 -15.38
CA THR A 95 13.89 -13.51 -16.36
C THR A 95 13.36 -12.11 -16.09
N ILE A 96 14.19 -11.29 -15.45
CA ILE A 96 13.86 -9.91 -15.11
C ILE A 96 13.90 -9.06 -16.37
N ASN A 97 12.73 -8.76 -16.94
CA ASN A 97 12.60 -7.82 -18.04
C ASN A 97 12.22 -6.44 -17.49
N ILE A 98 13.20 -5.56 -17.35
CA ILE A 98 13.03 -4.17 -16.87
C ILE A 98 13.12 -3.23 -18.08
N ASN A 99 12.10 -2.42 -18.29
CA ASN A 99 12.19 -1.34 -19.27
C ASN A 99 12.87 -0.13 -18.61
N LYS A 100 14.21 -0.13 -18.63
CA LYS A 100 15.05 0.85 -17.92
C LYS A 100 14.58 2.31 -18.08
N LYS A 101 14.15 2.72 -19.27
CA LYS A 101 13.70 4.11 -19.51
C LYS A 101 12.37 4.41 -18.84
N GLU A 102 11.40 3.50 -19.00
CA GLU A 102 10.04 3.62 -18.45
C GLU A 102 10.06 3.49 -16.92
N ASP A 103 10.75 2.48 -16.40
CA ASP A 103 10.88 2.23 -14.97
C ASP A 103 11.63 3.37 -14.28
N PHE A 104 12.68 3.92 -14.90
CA PHE A 104 13.37 5.10 -14.36
C PHE A 104 12.46 6.34 -14.32
N ALA A 105 11.63 6.56 -15.33
CA ALA A 105 10.66 7.66 -15.33
C ALA A 105 9.59 7.48 -14.24
N LEU A 106 9.12 6.25 -14.02
CA LEU A 106 8.20 5.94 -12.92
C LEU A 106 8.86 6.15 -11.55
N ILE A 107 10.13 5.76 -11.36
CA ILE A 107 10.88 6.05 -10.13
C ILE A 107 10.96 7.55 -9.88
N ILE A 108 11.25 8.35 -10.91
CA ILE A 108 11.27 9.81 -10.81
C ILE A 108 9.88 10.34 -10.43
N LEU A 109 8.82 9.86 -11.09
CA LEU A 109 7.44 10.28 -10.80
C LEU A 109 7.07 9.99 -9.34
N VAL A 110 7.28 8.76 -8.87
CA VAL A 110 7.04 8.35 -7.47
C VAL A 110 7.86 9.22 -6.52
N GLY A 111 9.15 9.43 -6.81
CA GLY A 111 10.03 10.25 -5.97
C GLY A 111 9.60 11.72 -5.90
N LEU A 112 9.22 12.32 -7.04
CA LEU A 112 8.71 13.68 -7.11
C LEU A 112 7.41 13.83 -6.33
N THR A 113 6.43 12.94 -6.58
CA THR A 113 5.15 12.95 -5.87
C THR A 113 5.36 12.79 -4.36
N LEU A 114 6.26 11.89 -3.96
CA LEU A 114 6.57 11.69 -2.55
C LEU A 114 7.17 12.95 -1.91
N VAL A 115 8.21 13.54 -2.51
CA VAL A 115 8.86 14.73 -1.97
C VAL A 115 7.93 15.94 -1.92
N LEU A 116 7.12 16.14 -2.98
CA LEU A 116 6.15 17.24 -3.03
C LEU A 116 5.08 17.09 -1.94
N ASN A 117 4.57 15.88 -1.75
CA ASN A 117 3.52 15.64 -0.74
C ASN A 117 4.07 15.51 0.68
N LEU A 118 5.36 15.28 0.88
CA LEU A 118 6.01 15.42 2.20
C LEU A 118 6.37 16.88 2.53
N SER A 119 6.12 17.82 1.62
CA SER A 119 6.51 19.21 1.81
C SER A 119 5.98 19.89 3.08
N PRO A 120 4.78 19.57 3.61
CA PRO A 120 4.36 20.12 4.91
C PRO A 120 5.30 19.73 6.05
N LEU A 121 5.73 18.46 6.11
CA LEU A 121 6.71 18.00 7.11
C LEU A 121 8.06 18.66 6.92
N ILE A 122 8.51 18.84 5.68
CA ILE A 122 9.83 19.39 5.37
C ILE A 122 9.87 20.90 5.68
N ARG A 123 8.84 21.65 5.28
CA ARG A 123 8.85 23.11 5.32
C ARG A 123 8.30 23.69 6.61
N ARG A 124 7.21 23.12 7.14
CA ARG A 124 6.51 23.66 8.31
C ARG A 124 6.93 22.95 9.59
N ASP A 125 6.69 21.64 9.66
CA ASP A 125 6.71 20.93 10.95
C ASP A 125 8.11 20.44 11.36
N LYS A 126 8.99 20.21 10.39
CA LYS A 126 10.40 19.80 10.55
C LYS A 126 10.60 18.54 11.39
N MET A 127 9.56 17.70 11.47
CA MET A 127 9.58 16.41 12.13
C MET A 127 8.52 15.50 11.51
N LEU A 128 8.62 14.20 11.81
CA LEU A 128 7.56 13.25 11.54
C LEU A 128 6.38 13.52 12.45
N THR A 129 5.25 13.90 11.87
CA THR A 129 4.01 14.15 12.60
C THR A 129 2.81 14.04 11.68
N SER A 130 1.65 13.75 12.26
CA SER A 130 0.36 13.71 11.59
C SER A 130 -0.49 14.95 11.92
N ILE A 131 -0.03 15.79 12.86
CA ILE A 131 -0.64 17.09 13.21
C ILE A 131 -0.76 17.99 11.98
N SER A 132 0.07 17.73 10.96
CA SER A 132 0.12 18.52 9.74
C SER A 132 -1.13 18.43 8.87
N MET A 133 -1.97 17.41 9.09
CA MET A 133 -3.19 17.16 8.33
C MET A 133 -4.29 18.16 8.64
N GLY A 134 -5.15 18.42 7.66
CA GLY A 134 -6.24 19.37 7.76
C GLY A 134 -7.49 18.86 8.49
N ASN A 135 -7.54 17.59 8.88
CA ASN A 135 -8.72 16.95 9.46
C ASN A 135 -8.37 16.22 10.78
N ASN A 136 -9.31 16.21 11.73
CA ASN A 136 -9.17 15.59 13.05
C ASN A 136 -9.36 14.06 13.02
N ASP A 137 -9.89 13.51 11.92
CA ASP A 137 -10.06 12.07 11.74
C ASP A 137 -8.74 11.29 11.89
N ILE A 138 -7.61 11.97 11.74
CA ILE A 138 -6.26 11.39 11.86
C ILE A 138 -6.03 10.73 13.21
N ILE A 139 -6.65 11.25 14.27
CA ILE A 139 -6.56 10.71 15.63
C ILE A 139 -7.05 9.25 15.64
N VAL A 140 -8.08 8.95 14.85
CA VAL A 140 -8.71 7.64 14.75
C VAL A 140 -7.74 6.63 14.12
N TYR A 141 -7.08 6.98 13.01
CA TYR A 141 -6.10 6.10 12.37
C TYR A 141 -4.80 5.96 13.15
N VAL A 142 -4.37 7.01 13.85
CA VAL A 142 -3.21 6.99 14.75
C VAL A 142 -3.47 6.03 15.93
N ALA A 143 -4.55 6.26 16.68
CA ALA A 143 -4.88 5.46 17.86
C ALA A 143 -5.14 3.99 17.50
N THR A 144 -5.88 3.74 16.41
CA THR A 144 -6.18 2.36 15.98
C THR A 144 -4.93 1.63 15.48
N GLY A 145 -4.04 2.32 14.76
CA GLY A 145 -2.77 1.76 14.30
C GLY A 145 -1.87 1.35 15.47
N ASP A 146 -1.77 2.19 16.49
CA ASP A 146 -1.01 1.91 17.71
C ASP A 146 -1.66 0.77 18.53
N TYR A 147 -2.99 0.77 18.68
CA TYR A 147 -3.72 -0.30 19.38
C TYR A 147 -3.44 -1.69 18.79
N LEU A 148 -3.49 -1.82 17.46
CA LEU A 148 -3.29 -3.09 16.75
C LEU A 148 -1.86 -3.63 16.82
N LYS A 149 -0.88 -2.83 17.28
CA LYS A 149 0.49 -3.34 17.52
C LYS A 149 0.47 -4.44 18.57
N ASP A 150 -0.30 -4.21 19.63
CA ASP A 150 -0.32 -5.01 20.84
C ASP A 150 -1.60 -5.83 21.03
N HIS A 151 -2.70 -5.41 20.41
CA HIS A 151 -4.01 -6.04 20.55
C HIS A 151 -4.53 -6.55 19.20
N SER A 152 -5.57 -7.37 19.26
CA SER A 152 -6.21 -7.92 18.07
C SER A 152 -7.57 -7.26 17.79
N ILE A 153 -8.05 -7.33 16.54
CA ILE A 153 -9.38 -6.89 16.13
C ILE A 153 -10.43 -7.66 16.95
N ARG A 154 -10.26 -8.98 17.10
CA ARG A 154 -11.14 -9.83 17.93
C ARG A 154 -11.22 -9.32 19.36
N GLU A 155 -10.11 -8.89 19.94
CA GLU A 155 -10.08 -8.36 21.30
C GLU A 155 -10.94 -7.10 21.43
N SER A 156 -10.88 -6.19 20.45
CA SER A 156 -11.71 -4.98 20.48
C SER A 156 -13.20 -5.28 20.57
N PHE A 157 -13.69 -6.40 20.05
CA PHE A 157 -15.11 -6.79 20.16
C PHE A 157 -15.48 -7.41 21.52
N LYS A 158 -14.48 -7.79 22.33
CA LYS A 158 -14.68 -8.45 23.63
C LYS A 158 -14.43 -7.53 24.82
N THR A 159 -13.66 -6.47 24.62
CA THR A 159 -13.29 -5.53 25.68
C THR A 159 -13.78 -4.12 25.35
N LYS A 160 -13.90 -3.27 26.37
CA LYS A 160 -14.24 -1.86 26.16
C LYS A 160 -13.00 -1.15 25.64
N VAL A 161 -13.08 -0.63 24.41
CA VAL A 161 -12.04 0.20 23.80
C VAL A 161 -12.48 1.66 23.73
N GLU A 162 -11.53 2.57 23.56
CA GLU A 162 -11.84 3.99 23.32
C GLU A 162 -12.64 4.17 22.03
N LEU A 163 -13.48 5.21 21.98
CA LEU A 163 -14.35 5.48 20.84
C LEU A 163 -13.56 5.62 19.53
N THR A 164 -12.38 6.25 19.58
CA THR A 164 -11.48 6.41 18.43
C THR A 164 -11.08 5.06 17.82
N ILE A 165 -10.80 4.05 18.63
CA ILE A 165 -10.48 2.69 18.17
C ILE A 165 -11.74 1.97 17.69
N GLY A 166 -12.83 2.09 18.47
CA GLY A 166 -14.12 1.46 18.16
C GLY A 166 -14.72 1.93 16.84
N THR A 167 -14.55 3.20 16.47
CA THR A 167 -15.08 3.76 15.21
C THR A 167 -14.59 3.02 13.98
N LEU A 168 -13.29 2.70 13.87
CA LEU A 168 -12.76 1.96 12.72
C LEU A 168 -12.97 0.45 12.86
N LEU A 169 -12.73 -0.11 14.04
CA LEU A 169 -12.71 -1.57 14.21
C LEU A 169 -14.11 -2.19 14.35
N GLN A 170 -14.98 -1.58 15.15
CA GLN A 170 -16.29 -2.11 15.49
C GLN A 170 -17.42 -1.48 14.67
N GLY A 171 -17.42 -0.15 14.55
CA GLY A 171 -18.49 0.59 13.86
C GLY A 171 -18.34 0.54 12.35
N GLY A 172 -17.12 0.77 11.86
CA GLY A 172 -16.83 0.85 10.43
C GLY A 172 -16.28 -0.42 9.80
N TYR A 173 -15.84 -1.43 10.55
CA TYR A 173 -15.16 -2.60 9.98
C TYR A 173 -14.04 -2.26 8.97
N ARG A 174 -13.38 -1.11 9.15
CA ARG A 174 -12.33 -0.55 8.27
C ARG A 174 -10.98 -0.96 8.81
N TRP A 175 -10.64 -2.23 8.62
CA TRP A 175 -9.44 -2.82 9.19
C TRP A 175 -8.19 -2.62 8.32
N GLY A 176 -8.35 -2.48 7.00
CA GLY A 176 -7.23 -2.45 6.05
C GLY A 176 -6.21 -1.35 6.32
N THR A 177 -6.67 -0.11 6.48
CA THR A 177 -5.81 1.06 6.73
C THR A 177 -5.13 1.01 8.10
N PRO A 178 -5.83 0.73 9.23
CA PRO A 178 -5.16 0.49 10.50
C PRO A 178 -4.16 -0.67 10.49
N ILE A 179 -4.46 -1.78 9.80
CA ILE A 179 -3.58 -2.95 9.73
C ILE A 179 -2.30 -2.62 8.98
N ILE A 180 -2.38 -2.00 7.80
CA ILE A 180 -1.17 -1.64 7.06
C ILE A 180 -0.36 -0.58 7.80
N ASN A 181 -1.02 0.37 8.48
CA ASN A 181 -0.35 1.35 9.33
C ASN A 181 0.40 0.63 10.48
N SER A 182 -0.28 -0.23 11.23
CA SER A 182 0.26 -0.99 12.36
C SER A 182 1.43 -1.91 11.96
N PHE A 183 1.35 -2.52 10.78
CA PHE A 183 2.44 -3.32 10.20
C PHE A 183 3.73 -2.50 10.10
N PHE A 184 3.65 -1.29 9.52
CA PHE A 184 4.82 -0.43 9.38
C PHE A 184 5.25 0.24 10.69
N LEU A 185 4.32 0.58 11.58
CA LEU A 185 4.64 1.04 12.93
C LEU A 185 5.47 -0.01 13.69
N THR A 186 5.14 -1.29 13.50
CA THR A 186 5.87 -2.41 14.09
C THR A 186 7.22 -2.61 13.41
N LEU A 187 7.27 -2.60 12.07
CA LEU A 187 8.50 -2.78 11.29
C LEU A 187 9.54 -1.69 11.56
N LEU A 188 9.09 -0.43 11.61
CA LEU A 188 9.96 0.74 11.74
C LEU A 188 10.13 1.21 13.19
N ASN A 189 9.46 0.54 14.13
CA ASN A 189 9.41 0.90 15.54
C ASN A 189 9.02 2.38 15.78
N LEU A 190 7.95 2.82 15.10
CA LEU A 190 7.40 4.17 15.19
C LEU A 190 6.07 4.18 15.97
N GLN A 191 5.65 5.38 16.37
CA GLN A 191 4.31 5.65 16.92
C GLN A 191 3.37 6.14 15.81
N GLY A 192 2.07 5.90 15.96
CA GLY A 192 1.05 6.26 14.96
C GLY A 192 1.15 7.71 14.51
N TYR A 193 1.27 8.65 15.45
CA TYR A 193 1.35 10.08 15.15
C TYR A 193 2.56 10.47 14.28
N GLN A 194 3.63 9.67 14.29
CA GLN A 194 4.83 9.97 13.49
C GLN A 194 4.66 9.52 12.04
N TYR A 195 3.87 8.47 11.81
CA TYR A 195 3.96 7.71 10.57
C TYR A 195 2.70 7.72 9.71
N THR A 196 1.50 7.89 10.29
CA THR A 196 0.25 7.74 9.54
C THR A 196 0.20 8.63 8.29
N TYR A 197 0.66 9.88 8.38
CA TYR A 197 0.75 10.75 7.20
C TYR A 197 1.74 10.27 6.15
N VAL A 198 2.94 9.87 6.59
CA VAL A 198 3.96 9.31 5.70
C VAL A 198 3.42 8.06 4.99
N SER A 199 2.70 7.19 5.70
CA SER A 199 2.07 6.01 5.12
C SER A 199 1.11 6.37 3.99
N GLN A 200 0.26 7.37 4.19
CA GLN A 200 -0.66 7.84 3.14
C GLN A 200 0.08 8.39 1.94
N VAL A 201 1.11 9.22 2.16
CA VAL A 201 1.92 9.79 1.06
C VAL A 201 2.66 8.69 0.28
N VAL A 202 3.15 7.65 0.97
CA VAL A 202 3.77 6.49 0.29
C VAL A 202 2.75 5.78 -0.58
N LEU A 203 1.58 5.41 -0.04
CA LEU A 203 0.51 4.75 -0.81
C LEU A 203 0.06 5.60 -2.00
N PHE A 204 -0.11 6.90 -1.78
CA PHE A 204 -0.42 7.89 -2.81
C PHE A 204 0.63 7.91 -3.93
N SER A 205 1.91 7.83 -3.57
CA SER A 205 2.98 7.89 -4.57
C SER A 205 3.06 6.60 -5.38
N ILE A 206 2.86 5.43 -4.75
CA ILE A 206 3.02 4.13 -5.40
C ILE A 206 1.77 3.62 -6.15
N PHE A 207 0.60 4.27 -6.05
CA PHE A 207 -0.54 3.92 -6.93
C PHE A 207 -0.39 4.53 -8.34
N LEU A 208 0.41 5.59 -8.50
CA LEU A 208 0.64 6.22 -9.82
C LEU A 208 1.20 5.23 -10.86
N PRO A 209 2.22 4.39 -10.53
CA PRO A 209 2.64 3.31 -11.42
C PRO A 209 1.52 2.35 -11.82
N LEU A 210 0.57 2.04 -10.92
CA LEU A 210 -0.55 1.17 -11.26
C LEU A 210 -1.48 1.79 -12.30
N LEU A 211 -1.79 3.08 -12.15
CA LEU A 211 -2.58 3.80 -13.16
C LEU A 211 -1.91 3.78 -14.52
N TYR A 212 -0.60 3.95 -14.56
CA TYR A 212 0.14 3.89 -15.81
C TYR A 212 0.14 2.47 -16.41
N ILE A 213 0.24 1.43 -15.59
CA ILE A 213 0.08 0.03 -16.05
C ILE A 213 -1.31 -0.18 -16.63
N LEU A 214 -2.36 0.27 -15.94
CA LEU A 214 -3.74 0.17 -16.44
C LEU A 214 -3.90 0.93 -17.76
N PHE A 215 -3.37 2.15 -17.87
CA PHE A 215 -3.34 2.91 -19.11
C PHE A 215 -2.69 2.12 -20.25
N LYS A 216 -1.53 1.51 -20.00
CA LYS A 216 -0.81 0.71 -21.00
C LYS A 216 -1.59 -0.53 -21.44
N ILE A 217 -2.30 -1.18 -20.51
CA ILE A 217 -3.17 -2.32 -20.80
C ILE A 217 -4.34 -1.88 -21.69
N LEU A 218 -5.05 -0.80 -21.32
CA LEU A 218 -6.24 -0.34 -22.03
C LEU A 218 -5.94 0.21 -23.44
N PHE A 219 -4.83 0.94 -23.60
CA PHE A 219 -4.51 1.61 -24.86
C PHE A 219 -3.47 0.87 -25.71
N GLY A 220 -2.91 -0.23 -25.21
CA GLY A 220 -1.89 -1.04 -25.92
C GLY A 220 -0.61 -0.28 -26.26
N ARG A 221 -0.36 0.88 -25.64
CA ARG A 221 0.73 1.79 -25.97
C ARG A 221 1.57 2.09 -24.75
N SER A 222 2.87 1.77 -24.83
CA SER A 222 3.87 2.26 -23.89
C SER A 222 4.51 3.52 -24.46
N ASN A 223 4.10 4.69 -23.98
CA ASN A 223 4.78 5.93 -24.35
C ASN A 223 4.95 6.86 -23.14
N MET A 224 5.95 7.74 -23.24
CA MET A 224 6.26 8.70 -22.19
C MET A 224 5.16 9.75 -22.02
N ALA A 225 4.47 10.10 -23.11
CA ALA A 225 3.34 11.02 -23.08
C ALA A 225 2.22 10.53 -22.16
N GLY A 226 1.87 9.24 -22.23
CA GLY A 226 0.88 8.61 -21.36
C GLY A 226 1.29 8.64 -19.89
N LEU A 227 2.57 8.43 -19.59
CA LEU A 227 3.11 8.54 -18.23
C LEU A 227 2.98 9.96 -17.70
N ILE A 228 3.32 10.97 -18.52
CA ILE A 228 3.19 12.39 -18.16
C ILE A 228 1.72 12.75 -17.94
N ILE A 229 0.82 12.32 -18.83
CA ILE A 229 -0.63 12.55 -18.70
C ILE A 229 -1.13 11.95 -17.38
N VAL A 230 -0.86 10.66 -17.13
CA VAL A 230 -1.25 10.00 -15.88
C VAL A 230 -0.69 10.77 -14.68
N GLY A 231 0.60 11.10 -14.70
CA GLY A 231 1.25 11.84 -13.62
C GLY A 231 0.63 13.21 -13.35
N ILE A 232 0.28 13.98 -14.39
CA ILE A 232 -0.36 15.29 -14.25
C ILE A 232 -1.78 15.14 -13.71
N PHE A 233 -2.59 14.31 -14.35
CA PHE A 233 -4.02 14.18 -14.03
C PHE A 233 -4.30 13.57 -12.67
N THR A 234 -3.33 12.88 -12.07
CA THR A 234 -3.50 12.20 -10.78
C THR A 234 -2.59 12.74 -9.68
N GLY A 235 -1.28 12.92 -9.97
CA GLY A 235 -0.34 13.46 -9.00
C GLY A 235 -0.61 14.92 -8.60
N PHE A 236 -1.26 15.70 -9.48
CA PHE A 236 -1.64 17.10 -9.24
C PHE A 236 -3.15 17.33 -9.22
N ASN A 237 -3.94 16.25 -9.12
CA ASN A 237 -5.39 16.38 -9.05
C ASN A 237 -5.81 17.02 -7.72
N ALA A 238 -6.51 18.15 -7.77
CA ALA A 238 -6.91 18.86 -6.57
C ALA A 238 -7.77 18.02 -5.61
N ASN A 239 -8.64 17.15 -6.14
CA ASN A 239 -9.50 16.30 -5.30
C ASN A 239 -8.69 15.16 -4.65
N LEU A 240 -7.77 14.54 -5.40
CA LEU A 240 -6.91 13.50 -4.83
C LEU A 240 -5.93 14.07 -3.79
N LEU A 241 -5.39 15.26 -4.05
CA LEU A 241 -4.56 15.98 -3.08
C LEU A 241 -5.38 16.41 -1.85
N TYR A 242 -6.61 16.90 -2.05
CA TYR A 242 -7.51 17.21 -0.94
C TYR A 242 -7.72 16.00 -0.05
N MET A 243 -8.00 14.84 -0.64
CA MET A 243 -8.14 13.57 0.08
C MET A 243 -6.87 13.22 0.87
N LEU A 244 -5.69 13.34 0.25
CA LEU A 244 -4.41 13.07 0.90
C LEU A 244 -4.14 14.01 2.10
N TYR A 245 -4.44 15.31 1.97
CA TYR A 245 -4.17 16.29 3.03
C TYR A 245 -5.23 16.33 4.14
N HIS A 246 -6.41 15.74 3.93
CA HIS A 246 -7.54 15.72 4.87
C HIS A 246 -7.87 14.31 5.41
N ASP A 247 -6.88 13.42 5.41
CA ASP A 247 -6.94 12.11 6.08
C ASP A 247 -7.99 11.13 5.50
N PHE A 248 -8.22 11.18 4.19
CA PHE A 248 -9.01 10.18 3.49
C PHE A 248 -8.18 8.90 3.23
N PHE A 249 -7.58 8.34 4.28
CA PHE A 249 -6.66 7.20 4.21
C PHE A 249 -7.36 5.99 3.54
N GLY A 250 -8.58 5.66 3.99
CA GLY A 250 -9.37 4.57 3.43
C GLY A 250 -9.50 4.68 1.91
N GLN A 251 -9.73 5.88 1.40
CA GLN A 251 -9.93 6.19 0.00
C GLN A 251 -8.61 6.09 -0.79
N ILE A 252 -7.48 6.54 -0.25
CA ILE A 252 -6.17 6.37 -0.90
C ILE A 252 -5.84 4.88 -1.07
N LEU A 253 -6.09 4.06 -0.04
CA LEU A 253 -5.90 2.61 -0.13
C LEU A 253 -6.90 1.97 -1.12
N PHE A 254 -8.16 2.39 -1.07
CA PHE A 254 -9.23 1.95 -1.97
C PHE A 254 -8.84 2.13 -3.44
N TRP A 255 -8.38 3.33 -3.84
CA TRP A 255 -8.00 3.61 -5.23
C TRP A 255 -6.94 2.63 -5.74
N GLY A 256 -5.92 2.35 -4.93
CA GLY A 256 -4.88 1.40 -5.30
C GLY A 256 -5.40 -0.03 -5.48
N ILE A 257 -6.27 -0.50 -4.58
CA ILE A 257 -6.90 -1.83 -4.68
C ILE A 257 -7.83 -1.89 -5.90
N GLU A 258 -8.64 -0.86 -6.13
CA GLU A 258 -9.57 -0.77 -7.26
C GLU A 258 -8.82 -0.83 -8.60
N ILE A 259 -7.72 -0.09 -8.75
CA ILE A 259 -6.91 -0.13 -9.98
C ILE A 259 -6.34 -1.54 -10.19
N LEU A 260 -5.92 -2.24 -9.13
CA LEU A 260 -5.48 -3.64 -9.25
C LEU A 260 -6.63 -4.54 -9.69
N ILE A 261 -7.83 -4.37 -9.13
CA ILE A 261 -9.02 -5.10 -9.57
C ILE A 261 -9.21 -4.88 -11.07
N PHE A 262 -9.15 -3.64 -11.58
CA PHE A 262 -9.26 -3.40 -13.02
C PHE A 262 -8.14 -4.03 -13.85
N ILE A 263 -6.89 -3.97 -13.40
CA ILE A 263 -5.75 -4.62 -14.09
C ILE A 263 -5.99 -6.13 -14.22
N PHE A 264 -6.36 -6.79 -13.12
CA PHE A 264 -6.60 -8.23 -13.09
C PHE A 264 -7.88 -8.62 -13.83
N PHE A 265 -8.95 -7.85 -13.68
CA PHE A 265 -10.24 -8.10 -14.31
C PHE A 265 -10.18 -7.91 -15.82
N TYR A 266 -9.47 -6.89 -16.33
CA TYR A 266 -9.26 -6.74 -17.77
C TYR A 266 -8.45 -7.91 -18.34
N ASN A 267 -7.34 -8.27 -17.67
CA ASN A 267 -6.51 -9.40 -18.10
C ASN A 267 -7.20 -10.77 -17.94
N TYR A 268 -8.24 -10.85 -17.11
CA TYR A 268 -9.05 -12.06 -16.97
C TYR A 268 -9.65 -12.38 -18.35
N PHE A 269 -10.48 -11.51 -18.92
CA PHE A 269 -11.22 -11.81 -20.17
C PHE A 269 -10.33 -12.12 -21.38
N ASP A 270 -9.13 -11.57 -21.43
CA ASP A 270 -8.16 -11.84 -22.50
C ASP A 270 -7.42 -13.18 -22.34
N SER A 271 -7.61 -13.89 -21.23
CA SER A 271 -6.91 -15.14 -20.94
C SER A 271 -7.56 -16.34 -21.63
N PRO A 272 -6.83 -17.06 -22.52
CA PRO A 272 -7.37 -18.23 -23.21
C PRO A 272 -7.74 -19.39 -22.26
N LYS A 273 -7.22 -19.38 -21.02
CA LYS A 273 -7.46 -20.42 -20.01
C LYS A 273 -8.87 -20.40 -19.41
N ILE A 274 -9.58 -19.28 -19.47
CA ILE A 274 -10.97 -19.18 -18.97
C ILE A 274 -11.90 -20.08 -19.78
N LYS A 275 -11.60 -20.32 -21.06
CA LYS A 275 -12.43 -21.14 -21.94
C LYS A 275 -12.35 -22.64 -21.61
N ILE A 276 -11.46 -23.07 -20.71
CA ILE A 276 -11.16 -24.49 -20.47
C ILE A 276 -11.36 -24.91 -18.99
N ASN A 277 -11.15 -24.03 -18.00
CA ASN A 277 -11.23 -24.36 -16.56
C ASN A 277 -12.30 -23.55 -15.80
N LYS A 278 -13.02 -24.20 -14.87
CA LYS A 278 -14.05 -23.57 -14.01
C LYS A 278 -13.49 -22.69 -12.87
N PHE A 279 -12.22 -22.83 -12.49
CA PHE A 279 -11.56 -21.99 -11.49
C PHE A 279 -10.06 -21.88 -11.81
N ASN A 280 -9.50 -20.68 -11.74
CA ASN A 280 -8.11 -20.39 -12.08
C ASN A 280 -7.49 -19.32 -11.14
N ILE A 281 -6.22 -18.99 -11.38
CA ILE A 281 -5.45 -18.07 -10.50
C ILE A 281 -6.04 -16.65 -10.45
N TYR A 282 -6.69 -16.18 -11.51
CA TYR A 282 -7.33 -14.87 -11.51
C TYR A 282 -8.54 -14.86 -10.57
N ASP A 283 -9.34 -15.94 -10.54
CA ASP A 283 -10.50 -16.05 -9.64
C ASP A 283 -10.06 -15.92 -8.18
N PHE A 284 -8.96 -16.60 -7.82
CA PHE A 284 -8.37 -16.51 -6.49
C PHE A 284 -7.87 -15.10 -6.16
N ILE A 285 -7.11 -14.45 -7.06
CA ILE A 285 -6.57 -13.12 -6.83
C ILE A 285 -7.68 -12.06 -6.76
N LEU A 286 -8.66 -12.12 -7.66
CA LEU A 286 -9.81 -11.21 -7.65
C LEU A 286 -10.65 -11.40 -6.38
N GLY A 287 -10.85 -12.65 -5.93
CA GLY A 287 -11.51 -12.94 -4.66
C GLY A 287 -10.79 -12.32 -3.46
N ILE A 288 -9.46 -12.43 -3.40
CA ILE A 288 -8.65 -11.75 -2.37
C ILE A 288 -8.77 -10.24 -2.49
N LEU A 289 -8.61 -9.67 -3.69
CA LEU A 289 -8.69 -8.22 -3.91
C LEU A 289 -10.03 -7.64 -3.45
N ILE A 290 -11.15 -8.29 -3.81
CA ILE A 290 -12.49 -7.89 -3.38
C ILE A 290 -12.62 -7.99 -1.86
N THR A 291 -12.16 -9.09 -1.26
CA THR A 291 -12.16 -9.24 0.21
C THR A 291 -11.40 -8.10 0.89
N ILE A 292 -10.24 -7.74 0.33
CA ILE A 292 -9.39 -6.67 0.88
C ILE A 292 -9.98 -5.29 0.66
N LEU A 293 -10.68 -5.07 -0.45
CA LEU A 293 -11.48 -3.88 -0.68
C LEU A 293 -12.52 -3.71 0.45
N PHE A 294 -13.29 -4.77 0.75
CA PHE A 294 -14.27 -4.76 1.84
C PHE A 294 -13.63 -4.53 3.23
N PHE A 295 -12.48 -5.14 3.51
CA PHE A 295 -11.75 -4.88 4.76
C PHE A 295 -11.21 -3.44 4.85
N SER A 296 -10.97 -2.78 3.72
CA SER A 296 -10.32 -1.47 3.70
C SER A 296 -11.33 -0.32 3.70
N TYR A 297 -12.34 -0.39 2.83
CA TYR A 297 -13.28 0.69 2.62
C TYR A 297 -14.54 0.19 1.89
N HIS A 298 -15.69 0.21 2.55
CA HIS A 298 -16.96 -0.33 2.04
C HIS A 298 -18.05 0.75 1.80
N GLU A 299 -17.77 2.03 2.06
CA GLU A 299 -18.75 3.11 1.82
C GLU A 299 -19.23 3.21 0.35
N PRO A 300 -18.44 2.86 -0.70
CA PRO A 300 -18.96 2.78 -2.06
C PRO A 300 -19.88 1.57 -2.32
N ALA A 301 -19.99 0.64 -1.36
CA ALA A 301 -20.72 -0.62 -1.48
C ALA A 301 -22.06 -0.62 -0.71
N VAL A 302 -22.48 0.53 -0.16
CA VAL A 302 -23.78 0.75 0.51
C VAL A 302 -24.57 1.82 -0.21
#